data_AF-A0A179GLD3-F1
#
_entry.id   AF-A0A179GLD3-F1
#
_cell.length_a   1.000
_cell.length_b   1.000
_cell.length_c   1.000
_cell.angle_alpha   90.00
_cell.angle_beta   90.00
_cell.angle_gamma   90.00
#
_symmetry.space_group_name_H-M   'P 1'
#
loop_
_entity.id
_entity.type
_entity.pdbx_description
1 polymer ?
#
loop_
_entity_poly.entity_id
_entity_poly.type
_entity_poly.pdbx_seq_one_letter_code
_entity_poly.pdbx_strand_id
1 'polypeptide(L)'
;MPPKSPTKAAAASSSGSRIPLHLVRHGCGLVAFGLLFGFVVPFTPYPRLGLTAHIQFSVEGTMVLVAGLLLQSDPFAGARSASAKPVPLADRLGPWQRRIIYIGLSLIWVTLLSEAANAWWGTQWVLRQAHAAAGLKGDGPAARWMELVVEYCHKPPALLLATVFPTILYALFQEP
;
A
#
# COMPACT_ATOMS: atom_id res chain seq x y z
N MET A 1 -7.69 -55.26 32.13
CA MET A 1 -7.76 -54.33 31.00
C MET A 1 -6.91 -53.11 31.33
N PRO A 2 -5.82 -52.82 30.60
CA PRO A 2 -5.07 -51.59 30.83
C PRO A 2 -5.88 -50.37 30.36
N PRO A 3 -5.80 -49.21 31.05
CA PRO A 3 -6.49 -48.00 30.64
C PRO A 3 -5.90 -47.45 29.33
N LYS A 4 -6.79 -47.08 28.40
CA LYS A 4 -6.42 -46.46 27.12
C LYS A 4 -5.68 -45.14 27.39
N SER A 5 -4.55 -44.98 26.72
CA SER A 5 -3.77 -43.73 26.72
C SER A 5 -4.64 -42.57 26.24
N PRO A 6 -4.56 -41.38 26.87
CA PRO A 6 -5.28 -40.22 26.41
C PRO A 6 -4.77 -39.82 25.03
N THR A 7 -5.72 -39.78 24.10
CA THR A 7 -5.58 -39.39 22.70
C THR A 7 -4.85 -38.06 22.58
N LYS A 8 -3.84 -38.04 21.72
CA LYS A 8 -2.98 -36.92 21.33
C LYS A 8 -3.74 -35.83 20.55
N ALA A 9 -4.91 -35.41 21.04
CA ALA A 9 -5.87 -34.54 20.35
C ALA A 9 -6.03 -33.16 21.03
N ALA A 10 -4.97 -32.65 21.65
CA ALA A 10 -4.96 -31.34 22.29
C ALA A 10 -3.66 -30.59 21.99
N ALA A 11 -3.48 -30.16 20.73
CA ALA A 11 -2.52 -29.11 20.36
C ALA A 11 -2.72 -28.63 18.90
N ALA A 12 -3.95 -28.46 18.43
CA ALA A 12 -4.17 -27.62 17.27
C ALA A 12 -4.18 -26.16 17.76
N SER A 13 -3.00 -25.55 17.87
CA SER A 13 -2.90 -24.11 18.07
C SER A 13 -3.69 -23.45 16.94
N SER A 14 -4.76 -22.74 17.26
CA SER A 14 -5.54 -21.98 16.27
C SER A 14 -4.68 -20.81 15.78
N SER A 15 -3.77 -21.07 14.85
CA SER A 15 -3.04 -20.03 14.14
C SER A 15 -4.05 -19.31 13.26
N GLY A 16 -4.55 -18.16 13.74
CA GLY A 16 -5.35 -17.26 12.92
C GLY A 16 -4.62 -16.91 11.62
N SER A 17 -5.38 -16.53 10.58
CA SER A 17 -4.81 -16.14 9.29
C SER A 17 -3.77 -15.02 9.46
N ARG A 18 -2.55 -15.23 8.97
CA ARG A 18 -1.49 -14.19 8.96
C ARG A 18 -1.65 -13.19 7.81
N ILE A 19 -2.48 -13.51 6.82
CA ILE A 19 -2.70 -12.70 5.61
C ILE A 19 -3.02 -11.24 5.93
N PRO A 20 -3.91 -10.91 6.89
CA PRO A 20 -4.25 -9.53 7.15
C PRO A 20 -3.05 -8.71 7.62
N LEU A 21 -2.18 -9.29 8.47
CA LEU A 21 -0.94 -8.63 8.90
C LEU A 21 0.03 -8.44 7.73
N HIS A 22 0.15 -9.43 6.84
CA HIS A 22 0.94 -9.29 5.62
C HIS A 22 0.42 -8.14 4.75
N LEU A 23 -0.89 -8.04 4.54
CA LEU A 23 -1.48 -6.95 3.75
C LEU A 23 -1.28 -5.58 4.40
N VAL A 24 -1.41 -5.45 5.72
CA VAL A 24 -1.07 -4.21 6.42
C VAL A 24 0.39 -3.82 6.17
N ARG A 25 1.32 -4.78 6.27
CA ARG A 25 2.75 -4.56 5.94
C ARG A 25 2.95 -4.14 4.48
N HIS A 26 2.27 -4.79 3.52
CA HIS A 26 2.34 -4.43 2.10
C HIS A 26 1.78 -3.04 1.83
N GLY A 27 0.62 -2.70 2.39
CA GLY A 27 0.00 -1.39 2.25
C GLY A 27 0.88 -0.28 2.83
N CYS A 28 1.38 -0.45 4.06
CA CYS A 28 2.35 0.47 4.65
C CYS A 28 3.63 0.57 3.80
N GLY A 29 4.10 -0.54 3.22
CA GLY A 29 5.27 -0.59 2.34
C GLY A 29 5.07 0.23 1.07
N LEU A 30 3.90 0.11 0.43
CA LEU A 30 3.53 0.86 -0.76
C LEU A 30 3.44 2.36 -0.46
N VAL A 31 2.78 2.75 0.64
CA VAL A 31 2.70 4.16 1.03
C VAL A 31 4.09 4.72 1.36
N ALA A 32 4.90 4.00 2.14
CA ALA A 32 6.26 4.41 2.46
C ALA A 32 7.10 4.59 1.19
N PHE A 33 7.05 3.62 0.27
CA PHE A 33 7.76 3.70 -1.00
C PHE A 33 7.27 4.87 -1.84
N GLY A 34 5.95 5.08 -1.94
CA GLY A 34 5.36 6.23 -2.61
C GLY A 34 5.91 7.55 -2.08
N LEU A 35 5.87 7.75 -0.77
CA LEU A 35 6.37 8.96 -0.10
C LEU A 35 7.86 9.19 -0.38
N LEU A 36 8.68 8.13 -0.31
CA LEU A 36 10.11 8.21 -0.65
C LEU A 36 10.32 8.52 -2.14
N PHE A 37 9.55 7.89 -3.03
CA PHE A 37 9.58 8.15 -4.46
C PHE A 37 9.17 9.58 -4.81
N GLY A 38 8.33 10.21 -3.98
CA GLY A 38 7.95 11.62 -4.10
C GLY A 38 9.16 12.57 -4.16
N PHE A 39 10.23 12.27 -3.42
CA PHE A 39 11.49 13.04 -3.49
C PHE A 39 12.27 12.81 -4.79
N VAL A 40 12.03 11.68 -5.46
CA VAL A 40 12.68 11.31 -6.72
C VAL A 40 11.96 11.93 -7.93
N VAL A 41 10.67 12.24 -7.80
CA VAL A 41 9.82 12.77 -8.90
C VAL A 41 10.47 13.93 -9.68
N PRO A 42 11.04 14.98 -9.05
CA PRO A 42 11.64 16.11 -9.76
C PRO A 42 12.86 15.73 -10.61
N PHE A 43 13.49 14.59 -10.31
CA PHE A 43 14.67 14.10 -11.02
C PHE A 43 14.32 13.11 -12.14
N THR A 44 13.06 12.71 -12.25
CA THR A 44 12.61 11.85 -13.36
C THR A 44 12.60 12.65 -14.67
N PRO A 45 12.97 12.05 -15.83
CA PRO A 45 12.85 12.68 -17.14
C PRO A 45 11.42 13.13 -17.50
N TYR A 46 10.41 12.50 -16.90
CA TYR A 46 8.99 12.82 -17.08
C TYR A 46 8.29 13.05 -15.72
N PRO A 47 8.48 14.23 -15.07
CA PRO A 47 8.01 14.49 -13.71
C PRO A 47 6.51 14.30 -13.49
N ARG A 48 5.67 14.54 -14.51
CA ARG A 48 4.22 14.28 -14.41
C ARG A 48 3.90 12.80 -14.29
N LEU A 49 4.60 11.94 -15.03
CA LEU A 49 4.45 10.48 -14.88
C LEU A 49 4.96 10.02 -13.52
N GLY A 50 6.11 10.57 -13.08
CA GLY A 50 6.64 10.31 -11.74
C GLY A 50 5.65 10.71 -10.64
N LEU A 51 5.01 11.87 -10.77
CA LEU A 51 4.00 12.34 -9.83
C LEU A 51 2.78 11.40 -9.80
N THR A 52 2.29 10.94 -10.95
CA THR A 52 1.20 9.97 -11.02
C THR A 52 1.57 8.69 -10.28
N ALA A 53 2.76 8.13 -10.54
CA ALA A 53 3.22 6.93 -9.85
C ALA A 53 3.31 7.13 -8.32
N HIS A 54 3.86 8.27 -7.86
CA HIS A 54 3.89 8.65 -6.44
C HIS A 54 2.49 8.66 -5.80
N ILE A 55 1.51 9.29 -6.47
CA ILE A 55 0.13 9.35 -5.98
C ILE A 55 -0.47 7.94 -5.95
N GLN A 56 -0.27 7.14 -7.00
CA GLN A 56 -0.81 5.78 -7.05
C GLN A 56 -0.23 4.88 -5.94
N PHE A 57 1.08 4.95 -5.65
CA PHE A 57 1.66 4.25 -4.49
C PHE A 57 0.96 4.60 -3.18
N SER A 58 0.62 5.89 -3.00
CA SER A 58 -0.05 6.37 -1.78
C SER A 58 -1.52 5.90 -1.71
N VAL A 59 -2.25 5.99 -2.82
CA VAL A 59 -3.66 5.61 -2.90
C VAL A 59 -3.83 4.10 -2.79
N GLU A 60 -3.16 3.34 -3.66
CA GLU A 60 -3.25 1.88 -3.67
C GLU A 60 -2.68 1.28 -2.37
N GLY A 61 -1.58 1.84 -1.85
CA GLY A 61 -1.04 1.44 -0.56
C GLY A 61 -2.04 1.63 0.59
N THR A 62 -2.78 2.74 0.58
CA THR A 62 -3.87 2.98 1.54
C THR A 62 -5.01 1.98 1.36
N MET A 63 -5.40 1.66 0.12
CA MET A 63 -6.44 0.66 -0.15
C MET A 63 -6.04 -0.74 0.34
N VAL A 64 -4.79 -1.15 0.11
CA VAL A 64 -4.25 -2.44 0.60
C VAL A 64 -4.22 -2.46 2.13
N LEU A 65 -3.83 -1.35 2.76
CA LEU A 65 -3.83 -1.20 4.22
C LEU A 65 -5.24 -1.34 4.78
N VAL A 66 -6.22 -0.63 4.21
CA VAL A 66 -7.64 -0.71 4.60
C VAL A 66 -8.17 -2.13 4.41
N ALA A 67 -7.83 -2.80 3.31
CA ALA A 67 -8.20 -4.19 3.08
C ALA A 67 -7.61 -5.13 4.16
N GLY A 68 -6.35 -4.93 4.55
CA GLY A 68 -5.71 -5.64 5.65
C GLY A 68 -6.43 -5.45 6.97
N LEU A 69 -6.75 -4.21 7.34
CA LEU A 69 -7.49 -3.88 8.57
C LEU A 69 -8.92 -4.47 8.56
N LEU A 70 -9.62 -4.38 7.42
CA LEU A 70 -10.95 -4.95 7.26
C LEU A 70 -10.93 -6.48 7.44
N LEU A 71 -9.91 -7.16 6.91
CA LEU A 71 -9.74 -8.59 7.09
C LEU A 71 -9.38 -9.00 8.54
N GLN A 72 -8.76 -8.12 9.31
CA GLN A 72 -8.53 -8.32 10.76
C GLN A 72 -9.80 -8.10 11.58
N SER A 73 -10.69 -7.22 11.12
CA SER A 73 -11.90 -6.85 11.85
C SER A 73 -12.94 -7.97 11.88
N ASP A 74 -13.85 -7.88 12.85
CA ASP A 74 -15.07 -8.68 12.91
C ASP A 74 -16.30 -7.78 12.80
N PRO A 75 -16.69 -7.39 11.57
CA PRO A 75 -17.76 -6.39 11.36
C PRO A 75 -19.14 -6.89 11.81
N PHE A 76 -19.30 -8.19 12.04
CA PHE A 76 -20.56 -8.81 12.46
C PHE A 76 -20.52 -9.27 13.93
N ALA A 77 -19.59 -8.75 14.73
CA ALA A 77 -19.49 -9.08 16.16
C ALA A 77 -20.75 -8.64 16.93
N GLY A 78 -21.25 -7.43 16.68
CA GLY A 78 -22.42 -6.86 17.38
C GLY A 78 -23.75 -7.57 17.12
N ALA A 79 -23.85 -8.39 16.07
CA ALA A 79 -25.03 -9.20 15.78
C ALA A 79 -25.01 -10.57 16.49
N ARG A 80 -23.90 -10.93 17.16
CA ARG A 80 -23.75 -12.19 17.89
C ARG A 80 -23.86 -11.95 19.39
N SER A 81 -24.27 -13.00 20.12
CA SER A 81 -24.34 -13.01 21.58
C SER A 81 -23.03 -12.48 22.19
N ALA A 82 -23.12 -11.62 23.20
CA ALA A 82 -21.98 -10.91 23.83
C ALA A 82 -20.88 -11.83 24.41
N SER A 83 -21.13 -13.14 24.46
CA SER A 83 -20.19 -14.17 24.91
C SER A 83 -19.33 -14.77 23.78
N ALA A 84 -19.64 -14.48 22.51
CA ALA A 84 -18.92 -15.06 21.38
C ALA A 84 -17.56 -14.37 21.16
N LYS A 85 -16.49 -15.16 21.10
CA LYS A 85 -15.15 -14.69 20.74
C LYS A 85 -15.19 -14.04 19.34
N PRO A 86 -14.61 -12.85 19.14
CA PRO A 86 -14.53 -12.24 17.82
C PRO A 86 -13.74 -13.14 16.85
N VAL A 87 -14.27 -13.30 15.64
CA VAL A 87 -13.67 -14.09 14.57
C VAL A 87 -13.35 -13.15 13.41
N PRO A 88 -12.05 -12.92 13.12
CA PRO A 88 -11.62 -12.09 12.01
C PRO A 88 -12.28 -12.49 10.70
N LEU A 89 -12.60 -11.52 9.85
CA LEU A 89 -13.21 -11.75 8.54
C LEU A 89 -12.33 -12.70 7.69
N ALA A 90 -11.01 -12.57 7.79
CA ALA A 90 -10.07 -13.46 7.09
C ALA A 90 -10.27 -14.94 7.42
N ASP A 91 -10.64 -15.26 8.66
CA ASP A 91 -10.80 -16.65 9.11
C ASP A 91 -12.08 -17.29 8.58
N ARG A 92 -13.04 -16.49 8.09
CA ARG A 92 -14.28 -16.95 7.44
C ARG A 92 -14.09 -17.27 5.96
N LEU A 93 -13.02 -16.77 5.35
CA LEU A 93 -12.75 -16.97 3.94
C LEU A 93 -12.18 -18.36 3.69
N GLY A 94 -12.55 -18.96 2.56
CA GLY A 94 -11.93 -20.19 2.09
C GLY A 94 -10.47 -19.98 1.67
N PRO A 95 -9.66 -21.06 1.60
CA PRO A 95 -8.24 -20.96 1.28
C PRO A 95 -7.98 -20.34 -0.10
N TRP A 96 -8.88 -20.54 -1.07
CA TRP A 96 -8.74 -19.99 -2.42
C TRP A 96 -9.01 -18.48 -2.46
N GLN A 97 -10.08 -18.01 -1.78
CA GLN A 97 -10.39 -16.58 -1.64
C GLN A 97 -9.24 -15.82 -0.97
N ARG A 98 -8.68 -16.41 0.10
CA ARG A 98 -7.50 -15.89 0.79
C ARG A 98 -6.30 -15.73 -0.14
N ARG A 99 -6.06 -16.70 -1.03
CA ARG A 99 -4.98 -16.65 -2.03
C ARG A 99 -5.21 -15.56 -3.07
N ILE A 100 -6.42 -15.44 -3.62
CA ILE A 100 -6.72 -14.38 -4.60
C ILE A 100 -6.46 -13.00 -3.99
N ILE A 101 -6.97 -12.76 -2.78
CA ILE A 101 -6.82 -11.46 -2.12
C ILE A 101 -5.33 -11.17 -1.89
N TYR A 102 -4.59 -12.13 -1.34
CA TYR A 102 -3.17 -11.94 -1.07
C TYR A 102 -2.37 -11.69 -2.36
N ILE A 103 -2.52 -12.53 -3.38
CA ILE A 103 -1.79 -12.40 -4.64
C ILE A 103 -2.20 -11.13 -5.37
N GLY A 104 -3.50 -10.87 -5.51
CA GLY A 104 -4.04 -9.72 -6.22
C GLY A 104 -3.56 -8.40 -5.64
N LEU A 105 -3.65 -8.23 -4.32
CA LEU A 105 -3.17 -7.02 -3.65
C LEU A 105 -1.64 -6.93 -3.61
N SER A 106 -0.92 -8.05 -3.62
CA SER A 106 0.54 -8.04 -3.69
C SER A 106 1.05 -7.64 -5.08
N LEU A 107 0.32 -7.98 -6.14
CA LEU A 107 0.70 -7.65 -7.52
C LEU A 107 0.64 -6.15 -7.85
N ILE A 108 0.02 -5.33 -6.99
CA ILE A 108 0.08 -3.87 -7.08
C ILE A 108 1.53 -3.37 -7.11
N TRP A 109 2.46 -4.04 -6.43
CA TRP A 109 3.88 -3.70 -6.54
C TRP A 109 4.39 -3.74 -7.98
N VAL A 110 3.98 -4.76 -8.75
CA VAL A 110 4.43 -4.92 -10.14
C VAL A 110 3.91 -3.78 -11.00
N THR A 111 2.62 -3.45 -10.87
CA THR A 111 2.01 -2.37 -11.65
C THR A 111 2.64 -1.02 -11.31
N LEU A 112 2.82 -0.70 -10.03
CA LEU A 112 3.33 0.61 -9.63
C LEU A 112 4.84 0.78 -9.85
N LEU A 113 5.62 -0.30 -9.70
CA LEU A 113 7.03 -0.27 -10.10
C LEU A 113 7.16 -0.08 -11.62
N SER A 114 6.25 -0.65 -12.42
CA SER A 114 6.23 -0.42 -13.87
C SER A 114 5.89 1.04 -14.21
N GLU A 115 5.01 1.69 -13.44
CA GLU A 115 4.71 3.12 -13.62
C GLU A 115 5.88 4.01 -13.21
N ALA A 116 6.54 3.73 -12.09
CA ALA A 116 7.74 4.44 -11.67
C ALA A 116 8.88 4.25 -12.69
N ALA A 117 9.06 3.04 -13.20
CA ALA A 117 9.98 2.75 -14.31
C ALA A 117 9.61 3.55 -15.57
N ASN A 118 8.32 3.64 -15.89
CA ASN A 118 7.83 4.44 -16.99
C ASN A 118 8.10 5.94 -16.78
N ALA A 119 8.25 6.44 -15.56
CA ALA A 119 8.71 7.82 -15.36
C ALA A 119 10.18 8.03 -15.78
N TRP A 120 11.00 6.96 -15.81
CA TRP A 120 12.43 7.01 -16.16
C TRP A 120 12.71 6.74 -17.64
N TRP A 121 12.11 5.67 -18.17
CA TRP A 121 12.30 5.27 -19.57
C TRP A 121 11.19 5.78 -20.50
N GLY A 122 10.06 6.22 -19.93
CA GLY A 122 8.75 6.07 -20.55
C GLY A 122 8.57 6.68 -21.92
N THR A 123 7.81 5.93 -22.73
CA THR A 123 7.14 6.36 -23.99
C THR A 123 7.84 7.49 -24.74
N GLN A 124 9.16 7.36 -24.95
CA GLN A 124 9.97 8.34 -25.69
C GLN A 124 9.33 8.72 -27.04
N TRP A 125 8.49 7.82 -27.57
CA TRP A 125 7.74 7.94 -28.80
C TRP A 125 6.40 8.69 -28.68
N VAL A 126 5.64 8.53 -27.59
CA VAL A 126 4.26 9.05 -27.49
C VAL A 126 4.22 10.42 -26.80
N LEU A 127 4.94 10.59 -25.69
CA LEU A 127 4.86 11.83 -24.91
C LEU A 127 5.68 12.98 -25.51
N ARG A 128 6.76 12.69 -26.24
CA ARG A 128 7.47 13.73 -27.01
C ARG A 128 6.59 14.33 -28.09
N GLN A 129 5.79 13.51 -28.76
CA GLN A 129 4.85 13.98 -29.79
C GLN A 129 3.72 14.80 -29.17
N ALA A 130 3.14 14.36 -28.05
CA ALA A 130 2.12 15.13 -27.35
C ALA A 130 2.64 16.46 -26.78
N HIS A 131 3.87 16.48 -26.23
CA HIS A 131 4.52 17.70 -25.75
C HIS A 131 4.85 18.68 -26.88
N ALA A 132 5.34 18.17 -28.02
CA ALA A 132 5.56 18.98 -29.23
C ALA A 132 4.24 19.51 -29.82
N ALA A 133 3.17 18.72 -29.79
CA ALA A 133 1.85 19.11 -30.29
C ALA A 133 1.13 20.10 -29.37
N ALA A 134 1.38 20.08 -28.07
CA ALA A 134 0.71 20.94 -27.10
C ALA A 134 1.23 22.40 -27.10
N GLY A 135 2.41 22.69 -27.70
CA GLY A 135 2.95 24.06 -27.75
C GLY A 135 3.30 24.68 -26.38
N LEU A 136 3.22 23.89 -25.30
CA LEU A 136 3.44 24.32 -23.93
C LEU A 136 4.92 24.15 -23.55
N LYS A 137 5.78 25.01 -24.11
CA LYS A 137 7.06 25.35 -23.45
C LYS A 137 6.70 26.23 -22.26
N GLY A 138 6.80 25.68 -21.05
CA GLY A 138 6.30 26.26 -19.80
C GLY A 138 7.03 27.53 -19.32
N ASP A 139 7.18 28.53 -20.18
CA ASP A 139 8.09 29.66 -19.97
C ASP A 139 7.34 30.93 -19.51
N GLY A 140 6.06 30.81 -19.12
CA GLY A 140 5.18 31.93 -18.76
C GLY A 140 5.20 32.31 -17.27
N PRO A 141 5.16 33.62 -16.91
CA PRO A 141 5.23 34.10 -15.52
C PRO A 141 4.06 33.67 -14.60
N ALA A 142 2.97 33.13 -15.16
CA ALA A 142 1.88 32.55 -14.38
C ALA A 142 2.26 31.24 -13.65
N ALA A 143 3.37 30.60 -14.02
CA ALA A 143 3.78 29.29 -13.51
C ALA A 143 4.49 29.34 -12.14
N ARG A 144 5.35 30.34 -11.91
CA ARG A 144 6.35 30.29 -10.83
C ARG A 144 5.78 30.45 -9.42
N TRP A 145 4.76 31.28 -9.24
CA TRP A 145 4.17 31.48 -7.90
C TRP A 145 3.27 30.30 -7.49
N MET A 146 2.58 29.67 -8.46
CA MET A 146 1.80 28.46 -8.21
C MET A 146 2.72 27.32 -7.79
N GLU A 147 3.87 27.18 -8.46
CA GLU A 147 4.91 26.23 -8.08
C GLU A 147 5.44 26.48 -6.67
N LEU A 148 5.71 27.74 -6.29
CA LEU A 148 6.15 28.08 -4.93
C LEU A 148 5.08 27.76 -3.88
N VAL A 149 3.81 28.05 -4.13
CA VAL A 149 2.72 27.71 -3.21
C VAL A 149 2.64 26.20 -3.02
N VAL A 150 2.68 25.43 -4.11
CA VAL A 150 2.69 23.97 -4.03
C VAL A 150 3.92 23.47 -3.27
N GLU A 151 5.08 24.03 -3.55
CA GLU A 151 6.35 23.68 -2.90
C GLU A 151 6.31 23.90 -1.38
N TYR A 152 5.86 25.08 -0.93
CA TYR A 152 5.76 25.40 0.50
C TYR A 152 4.68 24.60 1.22
N CYS A 153 3.56 24.32 0.55
CA CYS A 153 2.49 23.51 1.14
C CYS A 153 2.87 22.01 1.22
N HIS A 154 3.72 21.51 0.31
CA HIS A 154 4.02 20.08 0.23
C HIS A 154 5.32 19.70 0.94
N LYS A 155 6.38 20.54 0.92
CA LYS A 155 7.69 20.16 1.48
C LYS A 155 7.66 19.87 3.00
N PRO A 156 7.09 20.74 3.87
CA PRO A 156 7.09 20.47 5.30
C PRO A 156 6.28 19.21 5.68
N PRO A 157 5.04 19.01 5.18
CA PRO A 157 4.32 17.76 5.41
C PRO A 157 5.02 16.54 4.81
N ALA A 158 5.67 16.66 3.64
CA ALA A 158 6.37 15.55 3.01
C ALA A 158 7.48 14.97 3.89
N LEU A 159 8.26 15.82 4.56
CA LEU A 159 9.33 15.36 5.46
C LEU A 159 8.78 14.58 6.66
N LEU A 160 7.67 15.03 7.24
CA LEU A 160 7.02 14.36 8.36
C LEU A 160 6.32 13.07 7.92
N LEU A 161 5.55 13.10 6.83
CA LEU A 161 4.84 11.92 6.34
C LEU A 161 5.80 10.82 5.88
N ALA A 162 6.93 11.20 5.28
CA ALA A 162 7.95 10.26 4.85
C ALA A 162 8.57 9.45 6.00
N THR A 163 8.46 9.89 7.26
CA THR A 163 8.96 9.12 8.42
C THR A 163 7.87 8.26 9.06
N VAL A 164 6.61 8.69 9.03
CA VAL A 164 5.49 7.99 9.67
C VAL A 164 5.36 6.53 9.23
N PHE A 165 5.30 6.27 7.92
CA PHE A 165 5.08 4.91 7.43
C PHE A 165 6.29 3.99 7.59
N PRO A 166 7.55 4.44 7.37
CA PRO A 166 8.72 3.67 7.78
C PRO A 166 8.76 3.32 9.27
N THR A 167 8.36 4.25 10.16
CA THR A 167 8.26 3.96 11.60
C THR A 167 7.18 2.92 11.89
N ILE A 168 6.01 3.02 11.26
CA ILE A 168 4.95 2.00 11.36
C ILE A 168 5.44 0.65 10.85
N LEU A 169 6.14 0.60 9.71
CA LEU A 169 6.72 -0.63 9.19
C LEU A 169 7.72 -1.23 10.17
N TYR A 170 8.64 -0.41 10.68
CA TYR A 170 9.61 -0.85 11.69
C TYR A 170 8.89 -1.53 12.86
N ALA A 171 7.87 -0.87 13.43
CA ALA A 171 7.07 -1.44 14.51
C ALA A 171 6.32 -2.72 14.09
N LEU A 172 5.73 -2.76 12.90
CA LEU A 172 5.02 -3.94 12.38
C LEU A 172 5.92 -5.15 12.13
N PHE A 173 7.21 -4.94 11.92
CA PHE A 173 8.21 -6.00 11.70
C PHE A 173 8.96 -6.39 12.97
N GLN A 174 8.85 -5.62 14.06
CA GLN A 174 9.27 -6.12 15.36
C GLN A 174 8.29 -7.22 15.79
N GLU A 175 8.81 -8.43 16.00
CA GLU A 175 8.04 -9.50 16.63
C GLU A 175 7.71 -9.09 18.09
N PRO A 176 6.53 -9.43 18.61
CA PRO A 176 6.37 -9.60 20.05
C PRO A 176 7.10 -10.87 20.54
#